data_AF-A0A376KWW2-F1
#
_entry.id   AF-A0A376KWW2-F1
#
_cell.length_a   1.000
_cell.length_b   1.000
_cell.length_c   1.000
_cell.angle_alpha   90.00
_cell.angle_beta   90.00
_cell.angle_gamma   90.00
#
_symmetry.space_group_name_H-M   'P 1'
#
loop_
_entity.id
_entity.type
_entity.pdbx_description
1 polymer ?
#
loop_
_entity_poly.entity_id
_entity_poly.type
_entity_poly.pdbx_seq_one_letter_code
_entity_poly.pdbx_strand_id
1 'polypeptide(L)'
;MFKSDIEAKQVAAIIFEPVQGEGGFNVAPKELVAAIRRLCDEHGIVMIADEVQSGFARTGKLFAMDHYVDKPDLMTMAKSLAGRDAAFGRGR
;
A
#
# COMPACT_ATOMS: atom_id res chain seq x y z
N MET A 1 -18.74 -15.76 -3.25
CA MET A 1 -18.13 -16.76 -2.35
C MET A 1 -16.68 -16.36 -2.20
N PHE A 2 -16.18 -16.10 -0.99
CA PHE A 2 -14.77 -15.77 -0.77
C PHE A 2 -13.90 -16.97 -1.14
N LYS A 3 -12.73 -16.71 -1.74
CA LYS A 3 -11.83 -17.79 -2.19
C LYS A 3 -11.16 -18.50 -1.01
N SER A 4 -11.04 -17.83 0.13
CA SER A 4 -10.45 -18.33 1.37
C SER A 4 -10.90 -17.44 2.53
N ASP A 5 -11.00 -18.03 3.72
CA ASP A 5 -11.27 -17.32 4.98
C ASP A 5 -10.15 -17.64 5.98
N ILE A 6 -9.79 -16.67 6.82
CA ILE A 6 -8.75 -16.80 7.85
C ILE A 6 -9.18 -16.03 9.11
N GLU A 7 -8.87 -16.58 10.28
CA GLU A 7 -9.10 -15.90 11.56
C GLU A 7 -8.17 -14.68 11.69
N ALA A 8 -8.70 -13.53 12.11
CA ALA A 8 -7.93 -12.28 12.21
C ALA A 8 -6.67 -12.42 13.08
N LYS A 9 -6.74 -13.22 14.16
CA LYS A 9 -5.60 -13.51 15.04
C LYS A 9 -4.42 -14.23 14.36
N GLN A 10 -4.63 -14.78 13.16
CA GLN A 10 -3.60 -15.44 12.37
C GLN A 10 -3.02 -14.51 11.28
N VAL A 11 -3.56 -13.30 11.13
CA VAL A 11 -3.12 -12.32 10.13
C VAL A 11 -2.09 -11.40 10.77
N ALA A 12 -0.86 -11.40 10.25
CA ALA A 12 0.18 -10.49 10.72
C ALA A 12 0.10 -9.11 10.07
N ALA A 13 -0.24 -9.07 8.78
CA ALA A 13 -0.27 -7.84 8.00
C ALA A 13 -1.30 -7.90 6.86
N ILE A 14 -1.81 -6.73 6.48
CA ILE A 14 -2.56 -6.51 5.24
C ILE A 14 -1.74 -5.55 4.37
N ILE A 15 -1.49 -5.95 3.13
CA ILE A 15 -0.81 -5.14 2.11
C ILE A 15 -1.77 -4.80 0.97
N PHE A 16 -1.73 -3.55 0.51
CA PHE A 16 -2.55 -3.09 -0.63
C PHE A 16 -1.85 -1.98 -1.42
N GLU A 17 -2.20 -1.84 -2.70
CA GLU A 17 -1.77 -0.72 -3.54
C GLU A 17 -2.81 0.42 -3.45
N PRO A 18 -2.43 1.65 -3.06
CA PRO A 18 -3.36 2.78 -3.03
C PRO A 18 -3.89 3.18 -4.42
N VAL A 19 -3.09 2.89 -5.45
CA VAL A 19 -3.50 2.90 -6.86
C VAL A 19 -2.94 1.65 -7.50
N GLN A 20 -3.81 0.72 -7.90
CA GLN A 20 -3.40 -0.53 -8.53
C GLN A 20 -2.85 -0.28 -9.93
N GLY A 21 -1.58 -0.57 -10.19
CA GLY A 21 -1.02 -0.32 -11.52
C GLY A 21 -1.39 -1.40 -12.53
N GLU A 22 -0.97 -2.65 -12.30
CA GLU A 22 -1.24 -3.79 -13.20
C GLU A 22 -2.73 -4.19 -13.23
N GLY A 23 -3.52 -3.73 -12.26
CA GLY A 23 -4.97 -3.93 -12.18
C GLY A 23 -5.81 -2.94 -13.01
N GLY A 24 -5.19 -2.01 -13.73
CA GLY A 24 -5.88 -1.05 -14.59
C GLY A 24 -5.98 0.38 -14.05
N PHE A 25 -5.04 0.81 -13.21
CA PHE A 25 -5.00 2.16 -12.61
C PHE A 25 -6.21 2.51 -11.74
N ASN A 26 -6.65 1.55 -10.92
CA ASN A 26 -7.79 1.75 -10.02
C ASN A 26 -7.33 2.43 -8.73
N VAL A 27 -7.91 3.57 -8.40
CA VAL A 27 -7.69 4.26 -7.13
C VAL A 27 -8.50 3.58 -6.04
N ALA A 28 -7.86 3.23 -4.92
CA ALA A 28 -8.57 2.67 -3.78
C ALA A 28 -9.60 3.68 -3.24
N PRO A 29 -10.88 3.30 -3.08
CA PRO A 29 -11.86 4.18 -2.45
C PRO A 29 -11.43 4.55 -1.02
N LYS A 30 -11.69 5.77 -0.57
CA LYS A 30 -11.31 6.22 0.78
C LYS A 30 -11.97 5.36 1.86
N GLU A 31 -13.18 4.90 1.59
CA GLU A 31 -13.96 4.03 2.47
C GLU A 31 -13.30 2.67 2.65
N LEU A 32 -12.65 2.15 1.59
CA LEU A 32 -11.88 0.90 1.65
C LEU A 32 -10.63 1.08 2.53
N VAL A 33 -9.88 2.16 2.33
CA VAL A 33 -8.67 2.44 3.12
C VAL A 33 -9.02 2.63 4.61
N ALA A 34 -10.09 3.35 4.90
CA ALA A 34 -10.59 3.52 6.27
C ALA A 34 -11.11 2.20 6.88
N ALA A 35 -11.69 1.31 6.08
CA ALA A 35 -12.11 -0.02 6.55
C ALA A 35 -10.89 -0.90 6.88
N ILE A 36 -9.85 -0.90 6.04
CA ILE A 36 -8.60 -1.61 6.30
C ILE A 36 -7.95 -1.08 7.58
N ARG A 37 -7.85 0.25 7.74
CA ARG A 37 -7.26 0.85 8.94
C ARG A 37 -7.99 0.42 10.21
N ARG A 38 -9.31 0.52 10.23
CA ARG A 38 -10.12 0.07 11.39
C ARG A 38 -9.92 -1.40 11.71
N LEU A 39 -9.90 -2.26 10.69
CA LEU A 39 -9.66 -3.70 10.86
C LEU A 39 -8.26 -3.96 11.44
N CYS A 40 -7.27 -3.22 10.95
CA CYS A 40 -5.91 -3.30 11.46
C CYS A 40 -5.79 -2.87 12.92
N ASP A 41 -6.45 -1.77 13.30
CA ASP A 41 -6.45 -1.26 14.67
C ASP A 41 -7.19 -2.21 15.62
N GLU A 42 -8.32 -2.78 15.19
CA GLU A 42 -9.14 -3.70 16.00
C GLU A 42 -8.38 -5.00 16.34
N HIS A 43 -7.58 -5.49 15.40
CA HIS A 43 -6.94 -6.81 15.52
C HIS A 43 -5.43 -6.77 15.73
N GLY A 44 -4.82 -5.59 15.79
CA GLY A 44 -3.36 -5.44 15.88
C GLY A 44 -2.62 -5.93 14.64
N ILE A 45 -3.24 -5.80 13.46
CA ILE A 45 -2.67 -6.22 12.17
C ILE A 45 -1.89 -5.05 11.58
N VAL A 46 -0.69 -5.31 11.06
CA VAL A 46 0.12 -4.28 10.40
C VAL A 46 -0.50 -3.88 9.05
N MET A 47 -0.73 -2.59 8.83
CA MET A 47 -1.18 -2.05 7.54
C MET A 47 0.04 -1.63 6.69
N ILE A 48 0.16 -2.18 5.49
CA ILE A 48 1.25 -1.88 4.55
C ILE A 48 0.67 -1.27 3.27
N ALA A 49 1.11 -0.07 2.90
CA ALA A 49 0.79 0.51 1.58
C ALA A 49 1.93 0.24 0.59
N ASP A 50 1.60 -0.37 -0.54
CA ASP A 50 2.54 -0.61 -1.64
C ASP A 50 2.58 0.58 -2.60
N GLU A 51 3.63 1.38 -2.50
CA GLU A 51 3.86 2.59 -3.30
C GLU A 51 4.92 2.39 -4.38
N VAL A 52 5.31 1.14 -4.67
CA VAL A 52 6.35 0.82 -5.67
C VAL A 52 6.00 1.36 -7.07
N GLN A 53 4.72 1.40 -7.44
CA GLN A 53 4.25 1.88 -8.75
C GLN A 53 3.52 3.22 -8.67
N SER A 54 2.83 3.49 -7.57
CA SER A 54 1.97 4.66 -7.37
C SER A 54 2.68 5.87 -6.74
N GLY A 55 3.87 5.70 -6.15
CA GLY A 55 4.69 6.78 -5.60
C GLY A 55 5.37 7.67 -6.65
N PHE A 56 6.13 8.67 -6.19
CA PHE A 56 6.93 9.61 -7.01
C PHE A 56 6.12 10.56 -7.90
N ALA A 57 5.22 11.34 -7.31
CA ALA A 57 4.45 12.39 -8.00
C ALA A 57 3.52 11.88 -9.11
N ARG A 58 3.40 10.55 -9.29
CA ARG A 58 2.55 9.94 -10.32
C ARG A 58 1.07 10.28 -10.12
N THR A 59 0.68 10.52 -8.88
CA THR A 59 -0.69 10.88 -8.45
C THR A 59 -0.84 12.38 -8.12
N GLY A 60 0.23 13.18 -8.28
CA GLY A 60 0.24 14.61 -7.92
C GLY A 60 0.68 14.90 -6.48
N LYS A 61 0.98 13.87 -5.67
CA LYS A 61 1.67 13.97 -4.37
C LYS A 61 2.88 13.04 -4.32
N LEU A 62 3.75 13.21 -3.33
CA LEU A 62 4.97 12.40 -3.20
C LEU A 62 4.61 10.91 -3.02
N PHE A 63 3.60 10.63 -2.20
CA PHE A 63 2.99 9.31 -2.03
C PHE A 63 1.49 9.35 -2.32
N ALA A 64 0.94 8.29 -2.89
CA ALA A 64 -0.50 8.16 -3.08
C ALA A 64 -1.24 8.16 -1.73
N MET A 65 -0.63 7.64 -0.66
CA MET A 65 -1.14 7.68 0.72
C MET A 65 -1.29 9.10 1.29
N ASP A 66 -0.67 10.12 0.69
CA ASP A 66 -0.90 11.51 1.10
C ASP A 66 -2.29 12.02 0.70
N HIS A 67 -3.02 11.31 -0.15
CA HIS A 67 -4.42 11.62 -0.50
C HIS A 67 -5.42 11.10 0.54
N TYR A 68 -4.98 10.25 1.46
CA TYR A 68 -5.81 9.61 2.49
C TYR A 68 -5.50 10.18 3.88
N VAL A 69 -6.54 10.18 4.73
CA VAL A 69 -6.42 10.60 6.13
C VAL A 69 -5.74 9.51 6.95
N ASP A 70 -6.16 8.26 6.75
CA ASP A 70 -5.59 7.08 7.40
C ASP A 70 -4.15 6.84 6.95
N LYS A 71 -3.31 6.38 7.88
CA LYS A 71 -1.89 6.14 7.65
C LYS A 71 -1.53 4.67 7.78
N PRO A 72 -0.69 4.15 6.87
CA PRO A 72 -0.18 2.80 6.99
C PRO A 72 0.92 2.76 8.05
N ASP A 73 1.17 1.57 8.59
CA ASP A 73 2.27 1.32 9.54
C ASP A 73 3.61 1.21 8.79
N LEU A 74 3.59 0.65 7.58
CA LEU A 74 4.75 0.55 6.69
C LEU A 74 4.37 0.96 5.26
N MET A 75 5.35 1.47 4.51
CA MET A 75 5.21 1.74 3.07
C MET A 75 6.36 1.09 2.32
N THR A 76 6.07 0.35 1.24
CA THR A 76 7.10 -0.12 0.31
C THR A 76 7.32 0.94 -0.77
N MET A 77 8.57 1.14 -1.16
CA MET A 77 8.93 2.11 -2.21
C MET A 77 10.01 1.50 -3.10
N ALA A 78 9.91 1.67 -4.41
CA ALA A 78 10.95 1.29 -5.37
C ALA A 78 10.84 2.08 -6.69
N LYS A 79 11.41 1.54 -7.78
CA LYS A 79 11.33 2.05 -9.16
C LYS A 79 11.82 3.51 -9.33
N SER A 80 10.93 4.49 -9.35
CA SER A 80 11.27 5.90 -9.63
C SER A 80 12.07 6.60 -8.52
N LEU A 81 12.24 5.93 -7.37
CA LEU A 81 13.17 6.32 -6.30
C LEU A 81 14.57 6.70 -6.78
N ALA A 82 15.00 6.15 -7.91
CA ALA A 82 16.39 6.15 -8.30
C ALA A 82 16.66 6.78 -9.69
N GLY A 83 15.65 7.45 -10.28
CA GLY A 83 15.70 7.83 -11.68
C GLY A 83 15.83 6.59 -12.57
N ARG A 84 15.78 6.73 -13.89
CA ARG A 84 15.81 5.57 -14.80
C ARG A 84 17.13 4.76 -14.79
N ASP A 85 18.15 5.19 -14.04
CA ASP A 85 19.52 4.67 -14.14
C ASP A 85 20.11 4.08 -12.85
N ALA A 86 19.42 4.11 -11.71
CA ALA A 86 19.92 3.45 -10.51
C ALA A 86 18.96 2.35 -10.03
N ALA A 87 19.44 1.10 -10.02
CA ALA A 87 18.80 0.06 -9.24
C ALA A 87 19.21 0.28 -7.77
N PHE A 88 18.30 0.75 -6.92
CA PHE A 88 18.52 0.76 -5.48
C PHE A 88 18.37 -0.69 -4.97
N GLY A 89 19.49 -1.41 -4.88
CA GLY A 89 19.49 -2.81 -4.49
C GLY A 89 20.77 -3.61 -4.77
N ARG A 90 21.93 -2.99 -5.02
CA ARG A 90 23.20 -3.73 -4.96
C ARG A 90 23.83 -3.56 -3.57
N GLY A 91 23.41 -4.42 -2.66
CA GLY A 91 24.20 -4.77 -1.48
C GLY A 91 25.39 -5.63 -1.91
N ARG A 92 26.55 -5.37 -1.30
CA ARG A 92 27.78 -6.17 -1.43
C ARG A 92 27.61 -7.54 -0.82
#